data_AF-A0A2E0TA57-F1
#
_entry.id   AF-A0A2E0TA57-F1
#
_cell.length_a   1.000
_cell.length_b   1.000
_cell.length_c   1.000
_cell.angle_alpha   90.00
_cell.angle_beta   90.00
_cell.angle_gamma   90.00
#
_symmetry.space_group_name_H-M   'P 1'
#
loop_
_entity.id
_entity.type
_entity.pdbx_description
1 polymer ?
#
loop_
_entity_poly.entity_id
_entity_poly.type
_entity_poly.pdbx_seq_one_letter_code
_entity_poly.pdbx_strand_id
1 'polypeptide(L)'
;MRISNSFSEGEIQVLEFILQTLLRGGTPAMATRNKDFASLYRKVVTMKKRVQEKKKKEILQSSVGTVEAATPADEDDVKAVG
;
A
#
# COMPACT_ATOMS: atom_id res chain seq x y z
N MET A 1 -17.66 -9.21 19.24
CA MET A 1 -17.11 -8.38 18.14
C MET A 1 -16.16 -7.37 18.76
N ARG A 2 -14.85 -7.45 18.50
CA ARG A 2 -13.86 -6.54 19.09
C ARG A 2 -13.70 -5.35 18.14
N ILE A 3 -14.18 -4.19 18.54
CA ILE A 3 -14.02 -2.95 17.76
C ILE A 3 -12.54 -2.58 17.86
N SER A 4 -11.80 -2.67 16.76
CA SER A 4 -10.44 -2.17 16.72
C SER A 4 -10.50 -0.64 16.76
N ASN A 5 -9.73 -0.01 17.65
CA ASN A 5 -9.62 1.45 17.76
C ASN A 5 -8.80 2.07 16.61
N SER A 6 -8.73 1.40 15.46
CA SER A 6 -7.94 1.81 14.30
C SER A 6 -8.69 1.52 13.02
N PHE A 7 -8.59 2.43 12.05
CA PHE A 7 -9.15 2.23 10.72
C PHE A 7 -8.43 1.12 9.95
N SER A 8 -9.21 0.20 9.38
CA SER A 8 -8.80 -0.75 8.36
C SER A 8 -8.47 -0.06 7.03
N GLU A 9 -7.80 -0.78 6.13
CA GLU A 9 -7.47 -0.26 4.79
C GLU A 9 -8.73 0.13 4.00
N GLY A 10 -9.78 -0.70 4.05
CA GLY A 10 -11.05 -0.41 3.39
C GLY A 10 -11.71 0.86 3.92
N GLU A 11 -11.72 1.05 5.24
CA GLU A 11 -12.25 2.28 5.84
C GLU A 11 -11.44 3.52 5.43
N ILE A 12 -10.11 3.41 5.33
CA ILE A 12 -9.25 4.50 4.83
C ILE A 12 -9.56 4.82 3.36
N GLN A 13 -9.80 3.81 2.51
CA GLN A 13 -10.17 4.01 1.11
C GLN A 13 -11.54 4.71 0.98
N VAL A 14 -12.52 4.30 1.78
CA VAL A 14 -13.85 4.95 1.81
C VAL A 14 -13.72 6.42 2.25
N LEU A 15 -12.93 6.70 3.29
CA LEU A 15 -12.67 8.08 3.73
C LEU A 15 -12.02 8.92 2.63
N GLU A 16 -11.04 8.37 1.90
CA GLU A 16 -10.40 9.05 0.79
C GLU A 16 -11.38 9.36 -0.35
N PHE A 17 -12.23 8.39 -0.71
CA PHE A 17 -13.26 8.56 -1.73
C PHE A 17 -14.25 9.68 -1.38
N ILE A 18 -14.75 9.70 -0.13
CA ILE A 18 -15.66 10.75 0.35
C ILE A 18 -15.00 12.12 0.23
N LEU A 19 -13.77 12.25 0.72
CA LEU A 19 -13.05 13.52 0.70
C LEU A 19 -12.75 14.00 -0.73
N GLN A 20 -12.38 13.10 -1.64
CA GLN A 20 -12.18 13.44 -3.06
C GLN A 20 -13.49 13.84 -3.74
N THR A 21 -14.60 13.16 -3.42
CA THR A 21 -15.92 13.50 -3.96
C THR A 21 -16.35 14.90 -3.52
N LEU A 22 -16.11 15.24 -2.25
CA LEU A 22 -16.34 16.59 -1.73
C LEU A 22 -15.45 17.65 -2.40
N LEU A 23 -14.23 17.29 -2.82
CA LEU A 23 -13.38 18.17 -3.62
C LEU A 23 -13.86 18.31 -5.08
N ARG A 24 -14.48 17.27 -5.65
CA ARG A 24 -14.90 17.23 -7.07
C ARG A 24 -16.29 17.83 -7.30
N GLY A 25 -17.18 17.79 -6.30
CA GLY A 25 -18.57 18.24 -6.42
C GLY A 25 -19.08 19.11 -5.27
N GLY A 26 -18.26 19.40 -4.26
CA GLY A 26 -18.61 20.30 -3.17
C GLY A 26 -18.47 21.77 -3.58
N THR A 27 -19.14 22.66 -2.84
CA THR A 27 -18.92 24.10 -3.00
C THR A 27 -17.46 24.44 -2.65
N PRO A 28 -16.78 25.32 -3.41
CA PRO A 28 -15.38 25.67 -3.17
C PRO A 28 -15.10 26.12 -1.72
N ALA A 29 -16.11 26.70 -1.04
CA ALA A 29 -16.04 27.10 0.36
C ALA A 29 -15.76 25.92 1.32
N MET A 30 -16.33 24.74 1.11
CA MET A 30 -16.06 23.56 1.96
C MET A 30 -14.64 23.02 1.78
N ALA A 31 -14.17 22.98 0.53
CA ALA A 31 -12.86 22.44 0.18
C ALA A 31 -11.69 23.34 0.59
N THR A 32 -11.86 24.66 0.44
CA THR A 32 -10.76 25.64 0.57
C THR A 32 -10.85 26.55 1.79
N ARG A 33 -12.04 26.77 2.38
CA ARG A 33 -12.21 27.70 3.52
C ARG A 33 -12.38 27.00 4.88
N ASN A 34 -12.48 25.68 4.91
CA ASN A 34 -12.53 24.93 6.17
C ASN A 34 -11.16 24.30 6.51
N LYS A 35 -10.48 24.85 7.52
CA LYS A 35 -9.17 24.37 8.00
C LYS A 35 -9.20 22.90 8.43
N ASP A 36 -10.32 22.45 8.99
CA ASP A 36 -10.48 21.08 9.47
C ASP A 36 -10.59 20.10 8.31
N PHE A 37 -11.21 20.51 7.20
CA PHE A 37 -11.27 19.70 5.99
C PHE A 37 -9.86 19.40 5.45
N ALA A 38 -9.03 20.45 5.31
CA ALA A 38 -7.65 20.28 4.84
C ALA A 38 -6.80 19.44 5.80
N SER A 39 -7.01 19.60 7.12
CA SER A 39 -6.38 18.78 8.16
C SER A 39 -6.78 17.32 8.04
N LEU A 40 -8.07 17.04 7.89
CA LEU A 40 -8.62 15.69 7.76
C LEU A 40 -8.09 15.01 6.49
N TYR A 41 -8.08 15.72 5.35
CA TYR A 41 -7.53 15.21 4.10
C TYR A 41 -6.08 14.75 4.26
N ARG A 42 -5.21 15.60 4.83
CA ARG A 42 -3.81 15.25 5.10
C ARG A 42 -3.67 14.05 6.04
N LYS A 43 -4.53 13.94 7.06
CA LYS A 43 -4.54 12.79 7.97
C LYS A 43 -4.88 11.50 7.23
N VAL A 44 -5.92 11.49 6.39
CA VAL A 44 -6.30 10.31 5.60
C VAL A 44 -5.19 9.89 4.63
N VAL A 45 -4.59 10.84 3.92
CA VAL A 45 -3.44 10.57 3.03
C VAL A 45 -2.26 9.97 3.82
N THR A 46 -1.99 10.46 5.04
CA THR A 46 -0.93 9.92 5.90
C THR A 46 -1.25 8.50 6.37
N MET A 47 -2.51 8.22 6.74
CA MET A 47 -2.94 6.86 7.11
C MET A 47 -2.73 5.89 5.93
N LYS A 48 -3.12 6.28 4.72
CA LYS A 48 -2.92 5.48 3.51
C LYS A 48 -1.44 5.17 3.26
N LYS A 49 -0.56 6.17 3.36
CA LYS A 49 0.89 5.99 3.23
C LYS A 49 1.44 4.98 4.24
N ARG A 50 1.06 5.10 5.52
CA ARG A 50 1.50 4.18 6.58
C ARG A 50 1.06 2.73 6.33
N VAL A 51 -0.15 2.52 5.81
CA VAL A 51 -0.63 1.17 5.45
C VAL A 51 0.21 0.60 4.30
N GLN A 52 0.51 1.39 3.27
CA GLN A 52 1.35 0.96 2.15
C GLN A 52 2.79 0.66 2.59
N GLU A 53 3.37 1.48 3.47
CA GLU A 53 4.70 1.25 4.05
C GLU A 53 4.75 -0.03 4.87
N LYS A 54 3.72 -0.31 5.68
CA LYS A 54 3.59 -1.57 6.43
C LYS A 54 3.58 -2.77 5.49
N LYS A 55 2.79 -2.72 4.41
CA LYS A 55 2.77 -3.78 3.39
C LYS A 55 4.13 -3.98 2.73
N LYS A 56 4.81 -2.90 2.36
CA LYS A 56 6.18 -2.98 1.80
C LYS A 56 7.15 -3.64 2.78
N LYS A 57 7.07 -3.28 4.06
CA LYS A 57 7.90 -3.88 5.11
C LYS A 57 7.59 -5.36 5.33
N GLU A 58 6.31 -5.74 5.33
CA GLU A 58 5.88 -7.15 5.42
C GLU A 58 6.40 -7.97 4.24
N ILE A 59 6.31 -7.43 3.01
CA ILE A 59 6.85 -8.09 1.80
C ILE A 59 8.38 -8.26 1.87
N LEU A 60 9.09 -7.23 2.33
CA LEU A 60 10.55 -7.31 2.51
C LEU A 60 10.94 -8.30 3.61
N GLN A 61 10.13 -8.44 4.66
CA GLN A 61 10.34 -9.43 5.73
C GLN A 61 9.94 -10.85 5.30
N SER A 62 8.95 -11.01 4.41
CA SER A 62 8.59 -12.31 3.83
C SER A 62 9.54 -12.76 2.71
N SER A 63 10.43 -11.88 2.24
CA SER A 63 11.40 -12.12 1.17
C SER A 63 12.73 -12.76 1.67
N VAL A 64 12.72 -13.43 2.82
CA VAL A 64 13.75 -14.45 3.13
C VAL A 64 13.33 -15.71 2.39
N GLY A 65 13.71 -15.76 1.11
CA GLY A 65 13.31 -16.78 0.15
C GLY A 65 13.76 -18.18 0.55
N THR A 66 12.87 -19.12 0.25
CA THR A 66 13.11 -20.55 0.11
C THR A 66 14.42 -20.82 -0.62
N VAL A 67 15.31 -21.57 0.03
CA VAL A 67 16.57 -22.07 -0.58
C VAL A 67 16.18 -22.98 -1.73
N GLU A 68 16.41 -22.54 -2.97
CA GLU A 68 16.40 -23.44 -4.11
C GLU A 68 17.58 -24.39 -3.93
N ALA A 69 17.26 -25.64 -3.60
CA ALA A 69 18.25 -26.67 -3.33
C ALA A 69 19.13 -26.86 -4.57
N ALA A 70 20.44 -26.78 -4.37
CA ALA A 70 21.42 -27.18 -5.36
C ALA A 70 21.10 -28.58 -5.88
N THR A 71 20.78 -28.69 -7.17
CA THR A 71 20.86 -29.97 -7.87
C THR A 71 22.33 -30.23 -8.18
N PRO A 72 22.88 -31.40 -7.81
CA PRO A 72 24.27 -31.73 -8.05
C PRO A 72 24.48 -32.07 -9.53
N ALA A 73 25.70 -31.74 -9.97
CA ALA A 73 26.42 -32.20 -11.16
C ALA A 73 25.74 -33.26 -12.04
N ASP A 74 25.63 -32.94 -13.33
CA ASP A 74 25.99 -33.89 -14.38
C ASP A 74 26.81 -33.14 -15.43
N GLU A 75 28.06 -33.59 -15.55
CA GLU A 75 28.99 -33.30 -16.64
C GLU A 75 28.35 -33.77 -17.96
N ASP A 76 28.35 -32.93 -18.99
CA ASP A 76 28.58 -33.44 -20.35
C ASP A 76 29.03 -32.30 -21.27
N ASP A 77 30.29 -32.42 -21.66
CA ASP A 77 31.02 -31.60 -22.60
C ASP A 77 30.64 -31.98 -24.05
N VAL A 78 30.95 -31.07 -24.97
CA VAL A 78 31.03 -31.23 -26.43
C VAL A 78 29.73 -31.33 -27.27
N LYS A 79 29.35 -30.18 -27.85
CA LYS A 79 28.93 -30.12 -29.28
C LYS A 79 29.26 -28.74 -29.88
N ALA A 80 30.43 -28.64 -30.53
CA ALA A 80 30.70 -27.60 -31.52
C ALA A 80 30.25 -28.11 -32.90
N VAL A 81 29.39 -27.32 -33.55
CA VAL A 81 28.87 -27.51 -34.90
C VAL A 81 29.46 -26.39 -35.77
N GLY A 82 29.98 -26.74 -36.95
CA GLY A 82 30.28 -25.80 -38.04
C GLY A 82 31.75 -25.63 -38.34
#